data_AF-D5V0B8-F1
#
_entry.id   AF-D5V0B8-F1
#
_cell.length_a   1.000
_cell.length_b   1.000
_cell.length_c   1.000
_cell.angle_alpha   90.00
_cell.angle_beta   90.00
_cell.angle_gamma   90.00
#
_symmetry.space_group_name_H-M   'P 1'
#
loop_
_entity.id
_entity.type
_entity.pdbx_description
1 polymer ?
#
loop_
_entity_poly.entity_id
_entity_poly.type
_entity_poly.pdbx_seq_one_letter_code
_entity_poly.pdbx_strand_id
1 'polypeptide(L)'
;MNNNDKQIMQQKIDFTYSQNIVKFFKETNTTILLSTYQTNKIMIIGQENDQFDIRYKEFPRPMGMCKKDGKLFAGLGHGIYQFSNYTGVAQNIEGNFDACYMPQNIHFTGDIDIHEMEYCKDQLYFINTKFSCLCIKEPDNSFKPIWKPDFISLLQPVDKCHLNGFCTRDGEPRYVTMLGLTDEPLGWRANKANGGLLMDIKTNEILIEGLSMPHSPRWHENTLYILESGKGAISHFDFKKKRLTQIAKVPGFTRGLDIVGDFAFIGVSKVRESATFSGLEITKLPKRVSGVWIVNIKTGQIISFVEFTSGLDEVFAITVLPHKKVEMLNFDSEQSKENYMISPEDCEQIKMPETKLEQAAPHFEKGIDLFNENKKEEAIIYFKKALEIQSDYLPATFNMAIALGDLGRYDEAEEILYNVIKNDASILQSYESLGFIYYKKGDFKKAEKNFKKILELDPDNKKAKNSLEILRKEKSNGEYNDS
;
A
#
# COMPACT_ATOMS: atom_id res chain seq x y z
N MET A 1 13.80 10.14 -33.57
CA MET A 1 13.28 11.45 -33.14
C MET A 1 12.51 11.24 -31.85
N ASN A 2 13.10 11.76 -30.76
CA ASN A 2 12.63 12.00 -29.40
C ASN A 2 11.90 10.89 -28.63
N ASN A 3 12.71 10.10 -27.93
CA ASN A 3 12.46 9.70 -26.54
C ASN A 3 12.19 10.97 -25.71
N ASN A 4 10.92 11.25 -25.42
CA ASN A 4 10.57 12.12 -24.31
C ASN A 4 10.37 11.22 -23.09
N ASP A 5 11.46 11.03 -22.36
CA ASP A 5 11.41 10.70 -20.94
C ASP A 5 10.62 11.80 -20.23
N LYS A 6 9.31 11.61 -20.11
CA LYS A 6 8.56 12.26 -19.05
C LYS A 6 9.04 11.62 -17.76
N GLN A 7 10.06 12.22 -17.14
CA GLN A 7 10.17 12.21 -15.69
C GLN A 7 8.81 12.64 -15.14
N ILE A 8 7.96 11.67 -14.80
CA ILE A 8 6.74 11.91 -14.05
C ILE A 8 7.25 12.42 -12.70
N MET A 9 7.16 13.73 -12.47
CA MET A 9 7.37 14.28 -11.13
C MET A 9 6.39 13.55 -10.21
N GLN A 10 6.89 12.61 -9.41
CA GLN A 10 6.11 12.02 -8.34
C GLN A 10 5.64 13.17 -7.47
N GLN A 11 4.34 13.43 -7.46
CA GLN A 11 3.76 14.49 -6.67
C GLN A 11 4.03 14.17 -5.20
N LYS A 12 4.94 14.94 -4.59
CA LYS A 12 5.27 14.82 -3.18
C LYS A 12 4.00 15.12 -2.37
N ILE A 13 3.63 14.19 -1.49
CA ILE A 13 2.50 14.35 -0.57
C ILE A 13 3.09 14.78 0.77
N ASP A 14 2.80 16.01 1.17
CA ASP A 14 3.15 16.52 2.49
C ASP A 14 1.94 16.37 3.41
N PHE A 15 2.19 16.05 4.68
CA PHE A 15 1.14 15.78 5.65
C PHE A 15 1.54 16.20 7.06
N THR A 16 0.52 16.35 7.90
CA THR A 16 0.64 16.55 9.35
C THR A 16 -0.38 15.67 10.05
N TYR A 17 -0.14 15.29 11.30
CA TYR A 17 -1.03 14.38 12.02
C TYR A 17 -1.04 14.68 13.52
N SER A 18 -2.07 14.18 14.22
CA SER A 18 -2.19 14.32 15.67
C SER A 18 -1.10 13.53 16.40
N GLN A 19 -0.54 14.06 17.47
CA GLN A 19 0.52 13.41 18.26
C GLN A 19 0.14 12.00 18.77
N ASN A 20 -1.15 11.73 18.98
CA ASN A 20 -1.66 10.45 19.46
C ASN A 20 -1.98 9.42 18.36
N ILE A 21 -1.88 9.76 17.06
CA ILE A 21 -2.35 8.87 15.98
C ILE A 21 -1.62 7.52 15.94
N VAL A 22 -0.31 7.54 16.20
CA VAL A 22 0.52 6.32 16.21
C VAL A 22 0.10 5.40 17.36
N LYS A 23 -0.15 5.98 18.53
CA LYS A 23 -0.68 5.24 19.69
C LYS A 23 -2.06 4.66 19.38
N PHE A 24 -2.93 5.45 18.76
CA PHE A 24 -4.26 5.00 18.34
C PHE A 24 -4.16 3.76 17.43
N PHE A 25 -3.37 3.80 16.36
CA PHE A 25 -3.22 2.66 15.45
C PHE A 25 -2.70 1.39 16.13
N LYS A 26 -1.80 1.52 17.13
CA LYS A 26 -1.33 0.37 17.91
C LYS A 26 -2.42 -0.24 18.79
N GLU A 27 -3.19 0.60 19.46
CA GLU A 27 -4.23 0.16 20.39
C GLU A 27 -5.43 -0.44 19.66
N THR A 28 -5.75 0.05 18.46
CA THR A 28 -6.88 -0.44 17.66
C THR A 28 -6.51 -1.56 16.69
N ASN A 29 -5.21 -1.77 16.43
CA ASN A 29 -4.71 -2.70 15.43
C ASN A 29 -5.34 -2.46 14.04
N THR A 30 -5.30 -1.21 13.57
CA THR A 30 -5.97 -0.81 12.32
C THR A 30 -5.06 -0.13 11.33
N THR A 31 -5.29 -0.39 10.05
CA THR A 31 -4.72 0.35 8.91
C THR A 31 -5.86 1.00 8.11
N ILE A 32 -5.70 2.24 7.68
CA ILE A 32 -6.69 2.96 6.86
C ILE A 32 -6.29 2.85 5.40
N LEU A 33 -7.23 2.42 4.55
CA LEU A 33 -7.17 2.57 3.10
C LEU A 33 -8.00 3.77 2.67
N LEU A 34 -7.43 4.58 1.78
CA LEU A 34 -8.03 5.82 1.29
C LEU A 34 -7.90 5.89 -0.23
N SER A 35 -9.02 5.88 -0.95
CA SER A 35 -9.00 6.01 -2.41
C SER A 35 -8.99 7.46 -2.87
N THR A 36 -8.20 7.76 -3.89
CA THR A 36 -8.06 9.11 -4.46
C THR A 36 -8.10 9.07 -5.99
N TYR A 37 -9.29 9.30 -6.54
CA TYR A 37 -9.52 9.14 -7.98
C TYR A 37 -8.74 10.13 -8.86
N GLN A 38 -8.41 11.33 -8.36
CA GLN A 38 -7.68 12.35 -9.13
C GLN A 38 -6.19 12.05 -9.26
N THR A 39 -5.60 11.48 -8.22
CA THR A 39 -4.17 11.16 -8.16
C THR A 39 -3.87 9.70 -8.49
N ASN A 40 -4.90 8.91 -8.83
CA ASN A 40 -4.79 7.48 -9.17
C ASN A 40 -4.11 6.65 -8.08
N LYS A 41 -4.44 6.91 -6.80
CA LYS A 41 -3.79 6.25 -5.67
C LYS A 41 -4.81 5.62 -4.72
N ILE A 42 -4.40 4.51 -4.11
CA ILE A 42 -4.94 4.04 -2.84
C ILE A 42 -3.84 4.28 -1.80
N MET A 43 -4.09 5.17 -0.85
CA MET A 43 -3.19 5.41 0.27
C MET A 43 -3.39 4.34 1.34
N ILE A 44 -2.29 3.90 1.95
CA ILE A 44 -2.24 2.95 3.06
C ILE A 44 -1.63 3.72 4.24
N ILE A 45 -2.43 3.97 5.27
CA ILE A 45 -2.07 4.84 6.40
C ILE A 45 -2.14 4.03 7.69
N GLY A 46 -1.03 4.01 8.43
CA GLY A 46 -0.92 3.23 9.66
C GLY A 46 0.30 3.61 10.48
N GLN A 47 0.97 2.62 11.04
CA GLN A 47 2.21 2.82 11.78
C GLN A 47 3.22 1.69 11.51
N GLU A 48 4.49 2.00 11.62
CA GLU A 48 5.61 1.08 11.53
C GLU A 48 6.68 1.44 12.56
N ASN A 49 7.16 0.46 13.32
CA ASN A 49 8.26 0.65 14.30
C ASN A 49 8.06 1.89 15.19
N ASP A 50 6.84 2.05 15.70
CA ASP A 50 6.44 3.16 16.57
C ASP A 50 6.48 4.55 15.91
N GLN A 51 6.52 4.60 14.57
CA GLN A 51 6.44 5.80 13.75
C GLN A 51 5.18 5.79 12.89
N PHE A 52 4.72 6.97 12.49
CA PHE A 52 3.64 7.10 11.52
C PHE A 52 4.09 6.59 10.15
N ASP A 53 3.30 5.69 9.55
CA ASP A 53 3.57 5.13 8.22
C ASP A 53 2.49 5.59 7.24
N ILE A 54 2.95 6.02 6.06
CA ILE A 54 2.06 6.30 4.94
C ILE A 54 2.71 5.84 3.63
N ARG A 55 2.01 4.94 2.95
CA ARG A 55 2.39 4.39 1.65
C ARG A 55 1.25 4.55 0.67
N TYR A 56 1.49 4.28 -0.60
CA TYR A 56 0.44 4.26 -1.61
C TYR A 56 0.72 3.26 -2.71
N LYS A 57 -0.35 2.85 -3.38
CA LYS A 57 -0.32 2.04 -4.60
C LYS A 57 -1.06 2.79 -5.69
N GLU A 58 -0.52 2.73 -6.90
CA GLU A 58 -1.13 3.37 -8.06
C GLU A 58 -2.12 2.43 -8.72
N PHE A 59 -3.34 2.94 -8.89
CA PHE A 59 -4.46 2.20 -9.47
C PHE A 59 -5.30 3.15 -10.33
N PRO A 60 -5.92 2.67 -11.42
CA PRO A 60 -6.69 3.53 -12.31
C PRO A 60 -7.95 4.04 -11.59
N ARG A 61 -8.09 5.37 -11.46
CA ARG A 61 -9.27 6.07 -10.92
C ARG A 61 -9.93 5.35 -9.73
N PRO A 62 -9.28 5.23 -8.56
CA PRO A 62 -9.83 4.49 -7.43
C PRO A 62 -11.03 5.22 -6.81
N MET A 63 -12.15 4.52 -6.68
CA MET A 63 -13.42 5.08 -6.19
C MET A 63 -13.94 4.29 -4.97
N GLY A 64 -15.17 3.76 -5.00
CA GLY A 64 -15.77 3.03 -3.89
C GLY A 64 -14.96 1.79 -3.50
N MET A 65 -14.90 1.50 -2.21
CA MET A 65 -14.18 0.34 -1.65
C MET A 65 -15.01 -0.34 -0.56
N CYS A 66 -14.88 -1.65 -0.41
CA CYS A 66 -15.42 -2.38 0.73
C CYS A 66 -14.58 -3.61 1.07
N LYS A 67 -14.81 -4.17 2.26
CA LYS A 67 -14.11 -5.36 2.76
C LYS A 67 -15.09 -6.41 3.25
N LYS A 68 -14.71 -7.69 3.15
CA LYS A 68 -15.45 -8.82 3.75
C LYS A 68 -14.52 -10.03 3.88
N ASP A 69 -14.45 -10.61 5.07
CA ASP A 69 -13.79 -11.91 5.33
C ASP A 69 -12.40 -12.04 4.70
N GLY A 70 -11.52 -11.06 4.96
CA GLY A 70 -10.16 -11.03 4.40
C GLY A 70 -10.07 -10.63 2.92
N LYS A 71 -11.19 -10.32 2.27
CA LYS A 71 -11.22 -9.76 0.92
C LYS A 71 -11.43 -8.25 0.95
N LEU A 72 -10.83 -7.57 -0.01
CA LEU A 72 -11.01 -6.16 -0.30
C LEU A 72 -11.52 -6.03 -1.75
N PHE A 73 -12.51 -5.18 -1.96
CA PHE A 73 -13.02 -4.84 -3.27
C PHE A 73 -12.84 -3.36 -3.51
N ALA A 74 -12.42 -2.99 -4.71
CA ALA A 74 -12.27 -1.59 -5.12
C ALA A 74 -12.82 -1.37 -6.53
N GLY A 75 -13.57 -0.29 -6.72
CA GLY A 75 -13.96 0.18 -8.04
C GLY A 75 -12.80 0.97 -8.63
N LEU A 76 -12.15 0.42 -9.67
CA LEU A 76 -10.96 0.98 -10.29
C LEU A 76 -11.21 1.17 -11.79
N GLY A 77 -11.33 2.41 -12.24
CA GLY A 77 -11.51 2.76 -13.65
C GLY A 77 -12.78 2.15 -14.25
N HIS A 78 -12.62 1.04 -14.98
CA HIS A 78 -13.70 0.34 -15.70
C HIS A 78 -14.02 -1.05 -15.14
N GLY A 79 -13.58 -1.35 -13.92
CA GLY A 79 -13.85 -2.64 -13.31
C GLY A 79 -13.90 -2.62 -11.79
N ILE A 80 -14.36 -3.74 -11.26
CA ILE A 80 -14.30 -4.09 -9.85
C ILE A 80 -13.14 -5.05 -9.65
N TYR A 81 -12.26 -4.68 -8.74
CA TYR A 81 -11.02 -5.38 -8.48
C TYR A 81 -11.13 -6.04 -7.11
N GLN A 82 -10.94 -7.35 -7.06
CA GLN A 82 -10.91 -8.13 -5.83
C GLN A 82 -9.47 -8.42 -5.43
N PHE A 83 -9.18 -8.12 -4.18
CA PHE A 83 -7.95 -8.51 -3.49
C PHE A 83 -8.29 -9.45 -2.33
N SER A 84 -7.41 -10.40 -2.04
CA SER A 84 -7.56 -11.34 -0.93
C SER A 84 -6.32 -11.29 -0.04
N ASN A 85 -6.53 -11.31 1.26
CA ASN A 85 -5.46 -11.26 2.25
C ASN A 85 -4.81 -12.64 2.41
N TYR A 86 -3.49 -12.71 2.27
CA TYR A 86 -2.70 -13.91 2.49
C TYR A 86 -1.54 -13.65 3.44
N THR A 87 -1.62 -14.22 4.63
CA THR A 87 -0.64 -14.02 5.70
C THR A 87 0.72 -14.66 5.40
N GLY A 88 0.75 -15.80 4.70
CA GLY A 88 2.02 -16.42 4.27
C GLY A 88 2.83 -15.53 3.34
N VAL A 89 2.16 -14.81 2.43
CA VAL A 89 2.82 -13.85 1.53
C VAL A 89 3.30 -12.63 2.31
N ALA A 90 2.52 -12.15 3.28
CA ALA A 90 2.91 -11.03 4.15
C ALA A 90 4.23 -11.28 4.89
N GLN A 91 4.51 -12.54 5.29
CA GLN A 91 5.74 -12.95 5.97
C GLN A 91 6.96 -13.00 5.03
N ASN A 92 6.75 -13.21 3.73
CA ASN A 92 7.81 -13.33 2.73
C ASN A 92 8.16 -11.99 2.06
N ILE A 93 7.39 -10.94 2.32
CA ILE A 93 7.67 -9.59 1.83
C ILE A 93 8.46 -8.83 2.89
N GLU A 94 9.55 -8.19 2.45
CA GLU A 94 10.34 -7.30 3.29
C GLU A 94 9.47 -6.17 3.86
N GLY A 95 9.47 -6.02 5.19
CA GLY A 95 8.70 -4.97 5.86
C GLY A 95 7.79 -5.46 6.99
N ASN A 96 7.88 -6.71 7.44
CA ASN A 96 7.17 -7.21 8.62
C ASN A 96 5.65 -6.95 8.59
N PHE A 97 5.00 -7.30 7.47
CA PHE A 97 3.57 -7.12 7.28
C PHE A 97 2.78 -8.23 7.99
N ASP A 98 1.65 -7.88 8.61
CA ASP A 98 0.73 -8.87 9.19
C ASP A 98 -0.46 -9.20 8.25
N ALA A 99 -0.59 -8.47 7.15
CA ALA A 99 -1.54 -8.75 6.08
C ALA A 99 -1.00 -8.32 4.72
N CYS A 100 -1.28 -9.10 3.68
CA CYS A 100 -0.93 -8.77 2.30
C CYS A 100 -2.14 -9.03 1.39
N TYR A 101 -2.71 -7.96 0.84
CA TYR A 101 -3.85 -8.03 -0.07
C TYR A 101 -3.37 -8.18 -1.50
N MET A 102 -3.58 -9.37 -2.05
CA MET A 102 -3.17 -9.74 -3.39
C MET A 102 -4.32 -9.71 -4.37
N PRO A 103 -4.10 -9.24 -5.61
CA PRO A 103 -5.10 -9.28 -6.67
C PRO A 103 -5.52 -10.73 -6.98
N GLN A 104 -6.82 -10.96 -7.19
CA GLN A 104 -7.37 -12.30 -7.49
C GLN A 104 -8.40 -12.31 -8.63
N ASN A 105 -9.21 -11.27 -8.74
CA ASN A 105 -10.26 -11.21 -9.77
C ASN A 105 -10.47 -9.78 -10.24
N ILE A 106 -10.70 -9.62 -11.54
CA ILE A 106 -11.13 -8.35 -12.13
C ILE A 106 -12.43 -8.61 -12.87
N HIS A 107 -13.44 -7.79 -12.59
CA HIS A 107 -14.73 -7.81 -13.26
C HIS A 107 -14.93 -6.50 -14.02
N PHE A 108 -15.03 -6.57 -15.34
CA PHE A 108 -15.21 -5.39 -16.17
C PHE A 108 -16.66 -4.91 -16.13
N THR A 109 -16.85 -3.65 -15.74
CA THR A 109 -18.16 -3.00 -15.64
C THR A 109 -18.40 -1.99 -16.76
N GLY A 110 -17.33 -1.49 -17.37
CA GLY A 110 -17.35 -0.24 -18.13
C GLY A 110 -17.34 0.99 -17.21
N ASP A 111 -17.45 2.17 -17.80
CA ASP A 111 -17.45 3.45 -17.08
C ASP A 111 -18.82 3.73 -16.45
N ILE A 112 -19.00 3.28 -15.20
CA ILE A 112 -20.27 3.37 -14.45
C ILE A 112 -20.16 4.17 -13.14
N ASP A 113 -19.00 4.76 -12.86
CA ASP A 113 -18.73 5.57 -11.67
C ASP A 113 -19.15 4.87 -10.36
N ILE A 114 -18.43 3.80 -9.99
CA ILE A 114 -18.74 3.00 -8.80
C ILE A 114 -18.49 3.81 -7.53
N HIS A 115 -19.55 4.36 -6.96
CA HIS A 115 -19.45 5.35 -5.90
C HIS A 115 -19.30 4.75 -4.51
N GLU A 116 -20.07 3.71 -4.24
CA GLU A 116 -20.13 3.03 -2.97
C GLU A 116 -20.36 1.55 -3.25
N MET A 117 -19.81 0.69 -2.41
CA MET A 117 -19.98 -0.74 -2.51
C MET A 117 -20.02 -1.37 -1.13
N GLU A 118 -20.69 -2.51 -1.03
CA GLU A 118 -20.76 -3.27 0.20
C GLU A 118 -20.97 -4.74 -0.17
N TYR A 119 -20.21 -5.62 0.48
CA TYR A 119 -20.37 -7.05 0.30
C TYR A 119 -21.24 -7.59 1.43
N CYS A 120 -22.38 -8.18 1.07
CA CYS A 120 -23.35 -8.65 2.05
C CYS A 120 -23.85 -10.03 1.68
N LYS A 121 -23.91 -10.93 2.68
CA LYS A 121 -24.12 -12.37 2.48
C LYS A 121 -23.07 -12.89 1.49
N ASP A 122 -23.48 -13.29 0.29
CA ASP A 122 -22.62 -13.83 -0.77
C ASP A 122 -22.60 -12.97 -2.04
N GLN A 123 -23.06 -11.72 -1.92
CA GLN A 123 -23.23 -10.83 -3.07
C GLN A 123 -22.54 -9.49 -2.84
N LEU A 124 -21.78 -9.06 -3.84
CA LEU A 124 -21.27 -7.70 -3.91
C LEU A 124 -22.35 -6.79 -4.49
N TYR A 125 -22.74 -5.78 -3.72
CA TYR A 125 -23.62 -4.70 -4.10
C TYR A 125 -22.81 -3.43 -4.35
N PHE A 126 -23.22 -2.62 -5.32
CA PHE A 126 -22.56 -1.36 -5.60
C PHE A 126 -23.48 -0.35 -6.27
N ILE A 127 -23.18 0.92 -6.07
CA ILE A 127 -23.88 2.04 -6.69
C ILE A 127 -23.28 2.32 -8.05
N ASN A 128 -24.14 2.26 -9.06
CA ASN A 128 -23.86 2.75 -10.40
C ASN A 128 -24.42 4.17 -10.50
N THR A 129 -23.59 5.18 -10.21
CA THR A 129 -24.02 6.58 -10.24
C THR A 129 -24.47 6.98 -11.64
N LYS A 130 -23.77 6.50 -12.67
CA LYS A 130 -24.07 6.85 -14.06
C LYS A 130 -25.43 6.34 -14.52
N PHE A 131 -25.92 5.23 -13.98
CA PHE A 131 -27.26 4.70 -14.28
C PHE A 131 -28.31 4.96 -13.19
N SER A 132 -27.95 5.71 -12.14
CA SER A 132 -28.83 6.04 -11.01
C SER A 132 -29.47 4.79 -10.36
N CYS A 133 -28.70 3.71 -10.18
CA CYS A 133 -29.22 2.46 -9.64
C CYS A 133 -28.25 1.73 -8.71
N LEU A 134 -28.83 0.92 -7.82
CA LEU A 134 -28.12 -0.10 -7.05
C LEU A 134 -27.99 -1.36 -7.91
N CYS A 135 -26.80 -1.91 -7.97
CA CYS A 135 -26.45 -3.05 -8.79
C CYS A 135 -25.84 -4.18 -7.97
N ILE A 136 -25.84 -5.37 -8.56
CA ILE A 136 -25.04 -6.51 -8.12
C ILE A 136 -24.07 -6.94 -9.22
N LYS A 137 -22.98 -7.58 -8.81
CA LYS A 137 -22.03 -8.27 -9.71
C LYS A 137 -22.61 -9.62 -10.14
N GLU A 138 -22.62 -9.92 -11.43
CA GLU A 138 -22.95 -11.24 -11.97
C GLU A 138 -21.85 -11.72 -12.94
N PRO A 139 -21.67 -13.03 -13.18
CA PRO A 139 -20.60 -13.53 -14.04
C PRO A 139 -20.66 -13.07 -15.50
N ASP A 140 -21.86 -13.09 -16.10
CA ASP A 140 -22.03 -12.90 -17.55
C ASP A 140 -22.41 -11.47 -17.95
N ASN A 141 -22.59 -10.58 -16.97
CA ASN A 141 -23.05 -9.21 -17.17
C ASN A 141 -22.08 -8.21 -16.54
N SER A 142 -21.89 -7.05 -17.18
CA SER A 142 -21.12 -5.95 -16.59
C SER A 142 -21.66 -5.56 -15.21
N PHE A 143 -22.98 -5.52 -15.06
CA PHE A 143 -23.70 -5.33 -13.81
C PHE A 143 -25.17 -5.73 -13.99
N LYS A 144 -25.84 -6.07 -12.89
CA LYS A 144 -27.30 -6.24 -12.87
C LYS A 144 -27.93 -5.19 -11.95
N PRO A 145 -28.76 -4.27 -12.49
CA PRO A 145 -29.58 -3.38 -11.68
C PRO A 145 -30.58 -4.18 -10.85
N ILE A 146 -30.68 -3.89 -9.56
CA ILE A 146 -31.65 -4.52 -8.65
C ILE A 146 -32.64 -3.52 -8.06
N TRP A 147 -32.29 -2.23 -8.10
CA TRP A 147 -33.15 -1.16 -7.60
C TRP A 147 -32.76 0.17 -8.25
N LYS A 148 -33.77 0.99 -8.54
CA LYS A 148 -33.64 2.41 -8.88
C LYS A 148 -34.77 3.16 -8.17
N PRO A 149 -34.61 4.45 -7.84
CA PRO A 149 -35.73 5.25 -7.34
C PRO A 149 -36.87 5.28 -8.36
N ASP A 150 -38.13 5.26 -7.91
CA ASP A 150 -39.30 5.27 -8.82
C ASP A 150 -39.34 6.48 -9.76
N PHE A 151 -38.83 7.64 -9.32
CA PHE A 151 -38.80 8.85 -10.13
C PHE A 151 -37.78 8.78 -11.30
N ILE A 152 -36.86 7.82 -11.31
CA ILE A 152 -35.96 7.59 -12.44
C ILE A 152 -36.71 6.77 -13.49
N SER A 153 -37.13 7.37 -14.59
CA SER A 153 -37.94 6.69 -15.61
C SER A 153 -37.18 5.57 -16.32
N LEU A 154 -35.93 5.85 -16.72
CA LEU A 154 -35.10 4.96 -17.53
C LEU A 154 -33.67 4.88 -16.99
N LEU A 155 -33.12 3.65 -17.03
CA LEU A 155 -31.70 3.38 -16.82
C LEU A 155 -30.93 3.83 -18.06
N GLN A 156 -30.16 4.90 -17.93
CA GLN A 156 -29.38 5.49 -19.01
C GLN A 156 -27.98 5.81 -18.49
N PRO A 157 -26.93 5.78 -19.33
CA PRO A 157 -25.55 6.09 -18.92
C PRO A 157 -25.33 7.60 -18.73
N VAL A 158 -26.14 8.24 -17.88
CA VAL A 158 -26.06 9.65 -17.51
C VAL A 158 -26.45 9.84 -16.04
N ASP A 159 -25.59 10.53 -15.29
CA ASP A 159 -25.86 10.87 -13.89
C ASP A 159 -27.03 11.87 -13.82
N LYS A 160 -28.14 11.47 -13.17
CA LYS A 160 -29.37 12.27 -13.04
C LYS A 160 -29.55 12.82 -11.63
N CYS A 161 -29.58 11.92 -10.64
CA CYS A 161 -29.81 12.25 -9.23
C CYS A 161 -28.54 12.22 -8.36
N HIS A 162 -27.42 11.77 -8.91
CA HIS A 162 -26.19 11.46 -8.20
C HIS A 162 -26.41 10.52 -7.02
N LEU A 163 -26.96 9.34 -7.30
CA LEU A 163 -26.98 8.24 -6.36
C LEU A 163 -25.53 7.91 -5.99
N ASN A 164 -25.18 8.05 -4.70
CA ASN A 164 -23.77 8.13 -4.28
C ASN A 164 -23.42 7.22 -3.09
N GLY A 165 -24.41 6.71 -2.36
CA GLY A 165 -24.15 5.96 -1.15
C GLY A 165 -25.27 5.01 -0.82
N PHE A 166 -24.94 3.90 -0.17
CA PHE A 166 -25.89 3.02 0.46
C PHE A 166 -25.26 2.33 1.67
N CYS A 167 -26.11 1.73 2.49
CA CYS A 167 -25.69 0.78 3.51
C CYS A 167 -26.63 -0.42 3.58
N THR A 168 -26.12 -1.48 4.18
CA THR A 168 -26.91 -2.64 4.54
C THR A 168 -27.46 -2.53 5.96
N ARG A 169 -28.60 -3.19 6.19
CA ARG A 169 -29.19 -3.42 7.52
C ARG A 169 -29.73 -4.84 7.53
N ASP A 170 -29.46 -5.59 8.59
CA ASP A 170 -29.93 -6.97 8.75
C ASP A 170 -29.56 -7.88 7.56
N GLY A 171 -28.37 -7.66 7.00
CA GLY A 171 -27.83 -8.45 5.88
C GLY A 171 -28.40 -8.11 4.50
N GLU A 172 -29.05 -6.95 4.34
CA GLU A 172 -29.70 -6.55 3.09
C GLU A 172 -29.47 -5.05 2.80
N PRO A 173 -29.32 -4.63 1.53
CA PRO A 173 -29.33 -3.21 1.19
C PRO A 173 -30.60 -2.52 1.71
N ARG A 174 -30.44 -1.39 2.40
CA ARG A 174 -31.56 -0.74 3.07
C ARG A 174 -31.69 0.75 2.83
N TYR A 175 -30.64 1.54 3.05
CA TYR A 175 -30.74 3.00 2.95
C TYR A 175 -29.78 3.54 1.91
N VAL A 176 -30.22 4.54 1.14
CA VAL A 176 -29.43 5.19 0.08
C VAL A 176 -29.40 6.70 0.24
N THR A 177 -28.31 7.31 -0.22
CA THR A 177 -28.17 8.75 -0.33
C THR A 177 -27.99 9.17 -1.79
N MET A 178 -28.55 10.32 -2.13
CA MET A 178 -28.39 10.96 -3.43
C MET A 178 -28.52 12.48 -3.30
N LEU A 179 -28.13 13.23 -4.33
CA LEU A 179 -28.00 14.68 -4.28
C LEU A 179 -29.22 15.46 -4.80
N GLY A 180 -30.17 14.80 -5.46
CA GLY A 180 -31.35 15.47 -5.99
C GLY A 180 -32.50 14.55 -6.37
N LEU A 181 -33.72 15.00 -6.11
CA LEU A 181 -34.96 14.39 -6.60
C LEU A 181 -35.20 14.80 -8.06
N THR A 182 -34.49 14.17 -9.01
CA THR A 182 -34.53 14.56 -10.42
C THR A 182 -34.22 13.38 -11.37
N ASP A 183 -34.89 13.37 -12.52
CA ASP A 183 -34.65 12.45 -13.65
C ASP A 183 -33.94 13.14 -14.83
N GLU A 184 -33.54 14.41 -14.65
CA GLU A 184 -32.86 15.19 -15.68
C GLU A 184 -31.34 14.98 -15.62
N PRO A 185 -30.65 14.93 -16.78
CA PRO A 185 -29.19 14.89 -16.84
C PRO A 185 -28.55 15.97 -15.97
N LEU A 186 -27.77 15.54 -14.97
CA LEU A 186 -27.07 16.38 -14.00
C LEU A 186 -27.98 17.34 -13.21
N GLY A 187 -29.29 17.06 -13.13
CA GLY A 187 -30.29 17.94 -12.52
C GLY A 187 -30.03 18.22 -11.04
N TRP A 188 -29.35 17.31 -10.34
CA TRP A 188 -28.95 17.46 -8.94
C TRP A 188 -28.07 18.70 -8.68
N ARG A 189 -27.33 19.19 -9.68
CA ARG A 189 -26.39 20.31 -9.51
C ARG A 189 -27.07 21.62 -9.15
N ALA A 190 -28.31 21.83 -9.59
CA ALA A 190 -29.04 23.08 -9.41
C ALA A 190 -29.35 23.36 -7.93
N ASN A 191 -29.67 22.31 -7.15
CA ASN A 191 -30.03 22.44 -5.74
C ASN A 191 -29.05 21.69 -4.81
N LYS A 192 -27.79 21.49 -5.21
CA LYS A 192 -26.80 20.71 -4.45
C LYS A 192 -26.65 21.06 -2.96
N ALA A 193 -26.94 22.30 -2.56
CA ALA A 193 -26.84 22.75 -1.17
C ALA A 193 -27.93 22.17 -0.26
N ASN A 194 -29.13 21.90 -0.79
CA ASN A 194 -30.31 21.46 -0.02
C ASN A 194 -31.17 20.41 -0.78
N GLY A 195 -30.69 19.85 -1.88
CA GLY A 195 -31.45 18.94 -2.75
C GLY A 195 -31.28 17.48 -2.38
N GLY A 196 -30.34 17.17 -1.50
CA GLY A 196 -30.02 15.81 -1.12
C GLY A 196 -31.12 15.16 -0.28
N LEU A 197 -31.16 13.84 -0.37
CA LEU A 197 -32.17 13.03 0.31
C LEU A 197 -31.60 11.69 0.78
N LEU A 198 -32.32 11.11 1.73
CA LEU A 198 -32.14 9.75 2.25
C LEU A 198 -33.41 8.95 1.95
N MET A 199 -33.26 7.78 1.32
CA MET A 199 -34.37 6.90 0.98
C MET A 199 -34.19 5.50 1.55
N ASP A 200 -35.32 4.83 1.78
CA ASP A 200 -35.38 3.40 2.09
C ASP A 200 -35.58 2.60 0.80
N ILE A 201 -34.65 1.70 0.49
CA ILE A 201 -34.68 0.85 -0.72
C ILE A 201 -35.91 -0.07 -0.72
N LYS A 202 -36.30 -0.62 0.44
CA LYS A 202 -37.32 -1.66 0.51
C LYS A 202 -38.74 -1.10 0.36
N THR A 203 -38.99 0.11 0.88
CA THR A 203 -40.29 0.77 0.77
C THR A 203 -40.36 1.83 -0.34
N ASN A 204 -39.20 2.19 -0.90
CA ASN A 204 -39.01 3.32 -1.81
C ASN A 204 -39.45 4.68 -1.20
N GLU A 205 -39.56 4.77 0.12
CA GLU A 205 -39.94 6.00 0.81
C GLU A 205 -38.76 6.95 0.98
N ILE A 206 -39.02 8.25 0.78
CA ILE A 206 -38.10 9.31 1.17
C ILE A 206 -38.20 9.52 2.68
N LEU A 207 -37.12 9.25 3.40
CA LEU A 207 -37.04 9.37 4.85
C LEU A 207 -36.84 10.83 5.28
N ILE A 208 -36.02 11.57 4.52
CA ILE A 208 -35.75 13.00 4.71
C ILE A 208 -35.19 13.62 3.43
N GLU A 209 -35.54 14.88 3.19
CA GLU A 209 -35.04 15.75 2.11
C GLU A 209 -34.33 16.98 2.71
N GLY A 210 -33.79 17.87 1.88
CA GLY A 210 -33.16 19.09 2.37
C GLY A 210 -31.70 18.90 2.79
N LEU A 211 -31.10 17.75 2.51
CA LEU A 211 -29.75 17.42 2.97
C LEU A 211 -28.70 18.11 2.11
N SER A 212 -27.62 18.56 2.76
CA SER A 212 -26.51 19.21 2.07
C SER A 212 -25.48 18.18 1.63
N MET A 213 -25.63 17.73 0.39
CA MET A 213 -24.81 16.70 -0.24
C MET A 213 -24.59 15.46 0.66
N PRO A 214 -25.65 14.69 0.99
CA PRO A 214 -25.53 13.53 1.85
C PRO A 214 -24.69 12.44 1.19
N HIS A 215 -23.92 11.71 1.99
CA HIS A 215 -22.98 10.70 1.51
C HIS A 215 -22.75 9.58 2.52
N SER A 216 -22.28 8.42 2.03
CA SER A 216 -21.82 7.23 2.79
C SER A 216 -22.66 6.95 4.03
N PRO A 217 -23.96 6.61 3.88
CA PRO A 217 -24.73 6.14 5.01
C PRO A 217 -24.08 4.85 5.56
N ARG A 218 -24.14 4.64 6.87
CA ARG A 218 -23.66 3.42 7.54
C ARG A 218 -24.65 3.03 8.63
N TRP A 219 -25.05 1.76 8.63
CA TRP A 219 -25.79 1.18 9.74
C TRP A 219 -24.81 0.58 10.73
N HIS A 220 -24.83 1.04 11.98
CA HIS A 220 -23.95 0.55 13.02
C HIS A 220 -24.67 0.61 14.37
N GLU A 221 -24.65 -0.49 15.13
CA GLU A 221 -25.30 -0.59 16.45
C GLU A 221 -26.73 0.02 16.51
N ASN A 222 -27.59 -0.42 15.59
CA ASN A 222 -28.99 0.05 15.45
C ASN A 222 -29.15 1.55 15.15
N THR A 223 -28.10 2.22 14.70
CA THR A 223 -28.11 3.63 14.36
C THR A 223 -27.70 3.82 12.91
N LEU A 224 -28.42 4.70 12.20
CA LEU A 224 -28.08 5.10 10.84
C LEU A 224 -27.24 6.38 10.88
N TYR A 225 -25.96 6.27 10.57
CA TYR A 225 -25.01 7.38 10.44
C TYR A 225 -24.93 7.84 9.00
N ILE A 226 -24.81 9.14 8.79
CA ILE A 226 -24.75 9.76 7.46
C ILE A 226 -23.80 10.96 7.50
N LEU A 227 -23.05 11.17 6.42
CA LEU A 227 -22.28 12.38 6.21
C LEU A 227 -23.14 13.46 5.54
N GLU A 228 -23.12 14.67 6.08
CA GLU A 228 -23.63 15.88 5.41
C GLU A 228 -22.45 16.68 4.84
N SER A 229 -22.01 16.30 3.65
CA SER A 229 -20.73 16.74 3.10
C SER A 229 -20.63 18.24 2.85
N GLY A 230 -21.73 18.88 2.47
CA GLY A 230 -21.78 20.33 2.30
C GLY A 230 -21.62 21.12 3.60
N LYS A 231 -21.79 20.46 4.76
CA LYS A 231 -21.63 21.02 6.11
C LYS A 231 -20.36 20.53 6.81
N GLY A 232 -19.68 19.53 6.25
CA GLY A 232 -18.53 18.87 6.87
C GLY A 232 -18.92 18.17 8.17
N ALA A 233 -20.03 17.44 8.18
CA ALA A 233 -20.58 16.89 9.40
C ALA A 233 -20.87 15.38 9.29
N ILE A 234 -20.74 14.69 10.44
CA ILE A 234 -21.32 13.37 10.65
C ILE A 234 -22.54 13.52 11.55
N SER A 235 -23.64 12.90 11.14
CA SER A 235 -24.95 12.96 11.79
C SER A 235 -25.53 11.55 11.94
N HIS A 236 -26.47 11.36 12.86
CA HIS A 236 -27.33 10.18 12.88
C HIS A 236 -28.78 10.53 12.57
N PHE A 237 -29.51 9.60 11.97
CA PHE A 237 -30.92 9.76 11.66
C PHE A 237 -31.82 9.29 12.82
N ASP A 238 -32.67 10.19 13.30
CA ASP A 238 -33.73 9.89 14.26
C ASP A 238 -35.01 9.53 13.49
N PHE A 239 -35.33 8.23 13.46
CA PHE A 239 -36.52 7.71 12.77
C PHE A 239 -37.85 8.25 13.31
N LYS A 240 -37.93 8.57 14.61
CA LYS A 240 -39.17 9.08 15.22
C LYS A 240 -39.40 10.54 14.84
N LYS A 241 -38.34 11.35 14.87
CA LYS A 241 -38.40 12.78 14.56
C LYS A 241 -38.20 13.09 13.07
N LYS A 242 -37.83 12.09 12.26
CA LYS A 242 -37.46 12.22 10.85
C LYS A 242 -36.48 13.37 10.60
N ARG A 243 -35.40 13.41 11.39
CA ARG A 243 -34.37 14.45 11.32
C ARG A 243 -32.98 13.88 11.51
N LEU A 244 -31.99 14.57 10.96
CA LEU A 244 -30.60 14.34 11.32
C LEU A 244 -30.24 15.09 12.60
N THR A 245 -29.51 14.41 13.49
CA THR A 245 -28.89 15.02 14.67
C THR A 245 -27.38 14.95 14.47
N GLN A 246 -26.76 16.13 14.40
CA GLN A 246 -25.32 16.25 14.20
C GLN A 246 -24.55 15.70 15.41
N ILE A 247 -23.53 14.89 15.14
CA ILE A 247 -22.62 14.34 16.14
C ILE A 247 -21.37 15.20 16.24
N ALA A 248 -20.72 15.48 15.10
CA ALA A 248 -19.50 16.28 15.03
C ALA A 248 -19.39 17.02 13.70
N LYS A 249 -18.59 18.10 13.70
CA LYS A 249 -18.10 18.77 12.48
C LYS A 249 -16.62 18.51 12.30
N VAL A 250 -16.19 18.34 11.05
CA VAL A 250 -14.80 18.18 10.62
C VAL A 250 -14.44 19.26 9.58
N PRO A 251 -13.16 19.67 9.47
CA PRO A 251 -12.76 20.89 8.77
C PRO A 251 -12.67 20.77 7.23
N GLY A 252 -13.58 20.04 6.59
CA GLY A 252 -13.66 19.97 5.14
C GLY A 252 -14.84 19.15 4.62
N PHE A 253 -14.89 18.94 3.32
CA PHE A 253 -16.01 18.27 2.66
C PHE A 253 -15.90 16.76 2.88
N THR A 254 -16.83 16.17 3.61
CA THR A 254 -16.73 14.76 4.01
C THR A 254 -17.01 13.82 2.85
N ARG A 255 -16.20 12.76 2.69
CA ARG A 255 -16.37 11.69 1.68
C ARG A 255 -15.78 10.40 2.22
N GLY A 256 -16.51 9.30 2.06
CA GLY A 256 -16.12 8.02 2.63
C GLY A 256 -16.31 7.99 4.15
N LEU A 257 -16.96 6.93 4.62
CA LEU A 257 -17.17 6.66 6.04
C LEU A 257 -16.93 5.18 6.29
N ASP A 258 -16.17 4.86 7.32
CA ASP A 258 -16.13 3.52 7.91
C ASP A 258 -16.23 3.63 9.42
N ILE A 259 -16.87 2.66 10.07
CA ILE A 259 -17.11 2.68 11.52
C ILE A 259 -16.58 1.38 12.11
N VAL A 260 -15.66 1.50 13.06
CA VAL A 260 -15.07 0.37 13.79
C VAL A 260 -15.21 0.63 15.29
N GLY A 261 -16.05 -0.16 15.95
CA GLY A 261 -16.48 0.11 17.32
C GLY A 261 -17.04 1.52 17.45
N ASP A 262 -16.62 2.26 18.48
CA ASP A 262 -17.07 3.63 18.73
C ASP A 262 -16.40 4.70 17.85
N PHE A 263 -15.61 4.32 16.83
CA PHE A 263 -14.83 5.26 16.03
C PHE A 263 -15.33 5.33 14.58
N ALA A 264 -15.74 6.52 14.17
CA ALA A 264 -15.99 6.86 12.76
C ALA A 264 -14.72 7.42 12.12
N PHE A 265 -14.30 6.81 11.02
CA PHE A 265 -13.21 7.25 10.16
C PHE A 265 -13.80 7.98 8.97
N ILE A 266 -13.55 9.28 8.90
CA ILE A 266 -14.21 10.19 7.98
C ILE A 266 -13.17 10.76 7.03
N GLY A 267 -13.35 10.52 5.74
CA GLY A 267 -12.51 11.12 4.71
C GLY A 267 -12.94 12.55 4.49
N VAL A 268 -11.97 13.43 4.27
CA VAL A 268 -12.21 14.85 4.12
C VAL A 268 -11.47 15.34 2.88
N SER A 269 -12.17 16.11 2.05
CA SER A 269 -11.65 16.71 0.83
C SER A 269 -11.61 18.23 0.96
N LYS A 270 -10.54 18.81 0.42
CA LYS A 270 -10.37 20.24 0.28
C LYS A 270 -11.13 20.73 -0.94
N VAL A 271 -12.29 21.34 -0.69
CA VAL A 271 -13.11 21.91 -1.76
C VAL A 271 -12.63 23.31 -2.14
N ARG A 272 -12.46 23.53 -3.45
CA ARG A 272 -12.30 24.85 -4.06
C ARG A 272 -13.66 25.36 -4.50
N GLU A 273 -13.85 26.66 -4.44
CA GLU A 273 -15.07 27.29 -4.95
C GLU A 273 -15.07 27.17 -6.49
N SER A 274 -15.84 26.21 -6.98
CA SER A 274 -16.05 25.94 -8.40
C SER A 274 -17.56 25.87 -8.68
N ALA A 275 -17.97 25.81 -9.94
CA ALA A 275 -19.38 25.69 -10.32
C ALA A 275 -20.09 24.51 -9.61
N THR A 276 -19.35 23.42 -9.35
CA THR A 276 -19.88 22.22 -8.69
C THR A 276 -20.03 22.38 -7.18
N PHE A 277 -19.32 23.28 -6.51
CA PHE A 277 -19.32 23.41 -5.04
C PHE A 277 -19.70 24.80 -4.51
N SER A 278 -20.04 25.74 -5.40
CA SER A 278 -20.53 27.07 -5.02
C SER A 278 -21.77 27.01 -4.11
N GLY A 279 -21.81 27.88 -3.10
CA GLY A 279 -22.97 28.03 -2.22
C GLY A 279 -23.08 27.05 -1.05
N LEU A 280 -22.10 26.17 -0.82
CA LEU A 280 -22.08 25.25 0.31
C LEU A 280 -21.59 25.93 1.60
N GLU A 281 -22.05 25.47 2.77
CA GLU A 281 -21.58 26.00 4.07
C GLU A 281 -20.07 25.78 4.23
N ILE A 282 -19.57 24.63 3.77
CA ILE A 282 -18.15 24.27 3.90
C ILE A 282 -17.20 25.21 3.14
N THR A 283 -17.65 25.87 2.06
CA THR A 283 -16.80 26.82 1.32
C THR A 283 -16.58 28.11 2.09
N LYS A 284 -17.38 28.38 3.13
CA LYS A 284 -17.26 29.54 4.01
C LYS A 284 -16.22 29.34 5.13
N LEU A 285 -15.71 28.11 5.32
CA LEU A 285 -14.69 27.86 6.34
C LEU A 285 -13.36 28.57 6.00
N PRO A 286 -12.67 29.13 7.02
CA PRO A 286 -11.41 29.85 6.81
C PRO A 286 -10.26 28.93 6.40
N LYS A 287 -10.24 27.70 6.93
CA LYS A 287 -9.31 26.64 6.55
C LYS A 287 -10.13 25.45 6.05
N ARG A 288 -9.82 24.98 4.85
CA ARG A 288 -10.37 23.75 4.26
C ARG A 288 -9.22 22.79 4.05
N VAL A 289 -9.39 21.57 4.53
CA VAL A 289 -8.31 20.58 4.54
C VAL A 289 -8.76 19.30 3.86
N SER A 290 -7.80 18.44 3.55
CA SER A 290 -8.00 17.08 3.08
C SER A 290 -7.30 16.10 4.02
N GLY A 291 -7.80 14.88 4.10
CA GLY A 291 -7.24 13.85 4.99
C GLY A 291 -8.29 12.96 5.63
N VAL A 292 -7.98 12.46 6.83
CA VAL A 292 -8.84 11.55 7.59
C VAL A 292 -9.02 12.05 9.02
N TRP A 293 -10.27 12.13 9.46
CA TRP A 293 -10.65 12.51 10.83
C TRP A 293 -11.29 11.32 11.53
N ILE A 294 -10.86 11.07 12.77
CA ILE A 294 -11.38 9.98 13.60
C ILE A 294 -12.23 10.61 14.70
N VAL A 295 -13.52 10.27 14.72
CA VAL A 295 -14.50 10.82 15.66
C VAL A 295 -15.07 9.70 16.52
N ASN A 296 -15.13 9.91 17.84
CA ASN A 296 -15.91 9.02 18.70
C ASN A 296 -17.40 9.31 18.50
N ILE A 297 -18.16 8.34 17.99
CA ILE A 297 -19.57 8.52 17.61
C ILE A 297 -20.52 8.65 18.81
N LYS A 298 -20.09 8.27 20.01
CA LYS A 298 -20.89 8.39 21.24
C LYS A 298 -20.76 9.78 21.85
N THR A 299 -19.56 10.36 21.83
CA THR A 299 -19.26 11.66 22.46
C THR A 299 -19.21 12.83 21.49
N GLY A 300 -19.02 12.57 20.20
CA GLY A 300 -18.78 13.60 19.17
C GLY A 300 -17.36 14.18 19.19
N GLN A 301 -16.47 13.66 20.04
CA GLN A 301 -15.10 14.16 20.15
C GLN A 301 -14.25 13.72 18.95
N ILE A 302 -13.49 14.65 18.37
CA ILE A 302 -12.40 14.32 17.44
C ILE A 302 -11.26 13.70 18.26
N ILE A 303 -10.97 12.43 17.99
CA ILE A 303 -9.96 11.64 18.70
C ILE A 303 -8.57 11.84 18.10
N SER A 304 -8.48 11.86 16.77
CA SER A 304 -7.22 12.00 16.05
C SER A 304 -7.48 12.39 14.59
N PHE A 305 -6.43 12.80 13.88
CA PHE A 305 -6.50 13.12 12.45
C PHE A 305 -5.17 12.93 11.73
N VAL A 306 -5.26 12.79 10.41
CA VAL A 306 -4.19 12.95 9.43
C VAL A 306 -4.64 13.99 8.42
N GLU A 307 -3.88 15.06 8.25
CA GLU A 307 -4.13 16.15 7.29
C GLU A 307 -3.09 16.10 6.17
N PHE A 308 -3.53 16.03 4.91
CA PHE A 308 -2.66 16.27 3.76
C PHE A 308 -2.53 17.77 3.55
N THR A 309 -1.31 18.28 3.67
CA THR A 309 -1.02 19.72 3.51
C THR A 309 -0.65 20.07 2.07
N SER A 310 -0.18 19.08 1.29
CA SER A 310 0.14 19.21 -0.13
C SER A 310 -0.02 17.87 -0.86
N GLY A 311 -0.22 17.93 -2.17
CA GLY A 311 -0.21 16.76 -3.07
C GLY A 311 -1.51 15.95 -3.16
N LEU A 312 -2.46 16.14 -2.24
CA LEU A 312 -3.72 15.39 -2.21
C LEU A 312 -4.85 16.27 -1.66
N ASP A 313 -5.63 16.87 -2.55
CA ASP A 313 -6.77 17.73 -2.18
C ASP A 313 -8.09 16.94 -2.06
N GLU A 314 -8.22 15.80 -2.75
CA GLU A 314 -9.49 15.07 -2.83
C GLU A 314 -9.37 13.59 -2.44
N VAL A 315 -10.18 13.21 -1.46
CA VAL A 315 -10.45 11.85 -1.00
C VAL A 315 -11.78 11.38 -1.58
N PHE A 316 -11.90 10.06 -1.81
CA PHE A 316 -13.13 9.45 -2.32
C PHE A 316 -13.79 8.49 -1.32
N ALA A 317 -13.14 7.38 -0.97
CA ALA A 317 -13.67 6.39 -0.02
C ALA A 317 -12.64 6.03 1.06
N ILE A 318 -13.16 5.57 2.21
CA ILE A 318 -12.38 5.03 3.33
C ILE A 318 -12.75 3.57 3.54
N THR A 319 -11.76 2.75 3.82
CA THR A 319 -11.94 1.41 4.38
C THR A 319 -10.88 1.15 5.44
N VAL A 320 -11.28 0.71 6.62
CA VAL A 320 -10.38 0.41 7.74
C VAL A 320 -10.17 -1.10 7.80
N LEU A 321 -8.92 -1.55 7.77
CA LEU A 321 -8.54 -2.95 7.85
C LEU A 321 -8.08 -3.31 9.26
N PRO A 322 -8.45 -4.50 9.79
CA PRO A 322 -8.14 -4.93 11.16
C PRO A 322 -6.73 -5.53 11.29
N HIS A 323 -5.73 -4.81 10.79
CA HIS A 323 -4.34 -5.24 10.73
C HIS A 323 -3.40 -4.09 11.10
N LYS A 324 -2.28 -4.42 11.76
CA LYS A 324 -1.27 -3.47 12.22
C LYS A 324 -0.53 -2.82 11.05
N LYS A 325 -0.18 -3.62 10.04
CA LYS A 325 0.63 -3.21 8.91
C LYS A 325 0.25 -4.02 7.66
N VAL A 326 -0.49 -3.37 6.77
CA VAL A 326 -0.98 -3.98 5.53
C VAL A 326 -0.04 -3.69 4.36
N GLU A 327 0.23 -4.70 3.55
CA GLU A 327 0.73 -4.54 2.17
C GLU A 327 -0.38 -4.80 1.16
N MET A 328 -0.31 -4.15 0.00
CA MET A 328 -1.25 -4.35 -1.10
C MET A 328 -0.44 -4.43 -2.41
N LEU A 329 -0.63 -5.50 -3.17
CA LEU A 329 0.13 -5.70 -4.41
C LEU A 329 -0.59 -5.11 -5.62
N ASN A 330 0.18 -4.59 -6.57
CA ASN A 330 -0.31 -4.20 -7.89
C ASN A 330 -0.45 -5.45 -8.77
N PHE A 331 -1.35 -5.42 -9.76
CA PHE A 331 -1.60 -6.55 -10.67
C PHE A 331 -0.40 -6.94 -11.51
N ASP A 332 0.46 -5.97 -11.82
CA ASP A 332 1.61 -6.10 -12.69
C ASP A 332 2.95 -6.19 -11.94
N SER A 333 2.91 -6.22 -10.59
CA SER A 333 4.12 -6.38 -9.77
C SER A 333 4.73 -7.77 -9.94
N GLU A 334 6.07 -7.86 -9.84
CA GLU A 334 6.77 -9.16 -9.85
C GLU A 334 6.24 -10.09 -8.75
N GLN A 335 5.95 -9.55 -7.56
CA GLN A 335 5.34 -10.32 -6.48
C GLN A 335 3.99 -10.91 -6.88
N SER A 336 3.15 -10.18 -7.63
CA SER A 336 1.87 -10.73 -8.12
C SER A 336 2.05 -11.79 -9.22
N LYS A 337 3.19 -11.83 -9.91
CA LYS A 337 3.49 -12.84 -10.94
C LYS A 337 4.07 -14.13 -10.34
N GLU A 338 4.85 -14.00 -9.27
CA GLU A 338 5.61 -15.09 -8.65
C GLU A 338 4.88 -15.76 -7.47
N ASN A 339 3.82 -15.14 -6.93
CA ASN A 339 3.02 -15.72 -5.87
C ASN A 339 1.74 -16.34 -6.43
N TYR A 340 1.49 -17.60 -6.08
CA TYR A 340 0.35 -18.38 -6.55
C TYR A 340 -0.59 -18.70 -5.40
N MET A 341 -1.89 -18.65 -5.69
CA MET A 341 -2.93 -19.01 -4.74
C MET A 341 -3.54 -20.35 -5.12
N ILE A 342 -3.37 -21.32 -4.22
CA ILE A 342 -3.74 -22.71 -4.45
C ILE A 342 -4.54 -23.21 -3.25
N SER A 343 -5.43 -24.17 -3.48
CA SER A 343 -6.22 -24.75 -2.40
C SER A 343 -5.29 -25.39 -1.34
N PRO A 344 -5.62 -25.32 -0.04
CA PRO A 344 -4.78 -25.94 0.98
C PRO A 344 -4.51 -27.43 0.76
N GLU A 345 -5.49 -28.16 0.20
CA GLU A 345 -5.40 -29.60 -0.11
C GLU A 345 -4.41 -29.90 -1.24
N ASP A 346 -4.29 -28.99 -2.21
CA ASP A 346 -3.38 -29.15 -3.35
C ASP A 346 -1.95 -28.65 -3.04
N CYS A 347 -1.77 -27.83 -2.00
CA CYS A 347 -0.44 -27.32 -1.62
C CYS A 347 0.57 -28.45 -1.34
N GLU A 348 0.13 -29.58 -0.78
CA GLU A 348 1.02 -30.73 -0.50
C GLU A 348 1.61 -31.34 -1.78
N GLN A 349 0.92 -31.19 -2.92
CA GLN A 349 1.35 -31.71 -4.21
C GLN A 349 2.33 -30.76 -4.92
N ILE A 350 2.54 -29.56 -4.37
CA ILE A 350 3.27 -28.49 -5.04
C ILE A 350 4.56 -28.22 -4.30
N LYS A 351 5.65 -28.60 -4.96
CA LYS A 351 6.99 -28.20 -4.57
C LYS A 351 7.46 -27.14 -5.57
N MET A 352 7.72 -25.93 -5.08
CA MET A 352 8.38 -24.92 -5.90
C MET A 352 9.76 -25.44 -6.31
N PRO A 353 10.19 -25.24 -7.56
CA PRO A 353 11.52 -25.65 -7.98
C PRO A 353 12.56 -24.87 -7.17
N GLU A 354 13.46 -25.59 -6.50
CA GLU A 354 14.57 -24.96 -5.77
C GLU A 354 15.47 -24.23 -6.79
N THR A 355 15.72 -22.95 -6.54
CA THR A 355 16.69 -22.17 -7.30
C THR A 355 18.10 -22.74 -7.11
N LYS A 356 19.02 -22.49 -8.06
CA LYS A 356 20.43 -22.87 -7.89
C LYS A 356 21.04 -22.29 -6.61
N LEU A 357 20.62 -21.08 -6.23
CA LEU A 357 21.08 -20.45 -5.00
C LEU A 357 20.60 -21.22 -3.76
N GLU A 358 19.33 -21.62 -3.71
CA GLU A 358 18.78 -22.44 -2.62
C GLU A 358 19.44 -23.82 -2.55
N GLN A 359 19.77 -24.41 -3.70
CA GLN A 359 20.53 -25.67 -3.75
C GLN A 359 21.99 -25.49 -3.26
N ALA A 360 22.60 -24.34 -3.53
CA ALA A 360 23.96 -24.01 -3.10
C ALA A 360 24.08 -23.63 -1.61
N ALA A 361 23.04 -23.02 -1.04
CA ALA A 361 23.05 -22.44 0.30
C ALA A 361 23.42 -23.46 1.41
N PRO A 362 22.88 -24.69 1.47
CA PRO A 362 23.26 -25.68 2.48
C PRO A 362 24.75 -26.06 2.42
N HIS A 363 25.34 -26.08 1.23
CA HIS A 363 26.77 -26.33 1.07
C HIS A 363 27.60 -25.14 1.58
N PHE A 364 27.16 -23.91 1.28
CA PHE A 364 27.81 -22.71 1.80
C PHE A 364 27.75 -22.63 3.34
N GLU A 365 26.58 -22.85 3.94
CA GLU A 365 26.39 -22.88 5.39
C GLU A 365 27.27 -23.92 6.05
N LYS A 366 27.32 -25.15 5.49
CA LYS A 366 28.21 -26.19 5.99
C LYS A 366 29.69 -25.79 5.89
N GLY A 367 30.07 -25.07 4.84
CA GLY A 367 31.41 -24.50 4.68
C GLY A 367 31.74 -23.47 5.79
N ILE A 368 30.79 -22.61 6.14
CA ILE A 368 30.94 -21.65 7.24
C ILE A 368 31.10 -22.36 8.58
N ASP A 369 30.29 -23.36 8.89
CA ASP A 369 30.39 -24.14 10.13
C ASP A 369 31.78 -24.77 10.27
N LEU A 370 32.26 -25.44 9.21
CA LEU A 370 33.58 -26.07 9.20
C LEU A 370 34.71 -25.05 9.32
N PHE A 371 34.58 -23.87 8.69
CA PHE A 371 35.54 -22.79 8.83
C PHE A 371 35.62 -22.31 10.29
N ASN A 372 34.48 -22.14 10.95
CA ASN A 372 34.41 -21.75 12.37
C ASN A 372 34.96 -22.84 13.32
N GLU A 373 34.83 -24.11 12.95
CA GLU A 373 35.48 -25.24 13.62
C GLU A 373 37.00 -25.36 13.33
N ASN A 374 37.57 -24.39 12.60
CA ASN A 374 38.96 -24.35 12.14
C ASN A 374 39.34 -25.50 11.17
N LYS A 375 38.37 -26.17 10.57
CA LYS A 375 38.53 -27.22 9.55
C LYS A 375 38.54 -26.62 8.14
N LYS A 376 39.54 -25.78 7.86
CA LYS A 376 39.57 -24.92 6.67
C LYS A 376 39.66 -25.67 5.34
N GLU A 377 40.35 -26.82 5.30
CA GLU A 377 40.39 -27.66 4.09
C GLU A 377 39.02 -28.26 3.77
N GLU A 378 38.28 -28.71 4.78
CA GLU A 378 36.91 -29.22 4.60
C GLU A 378 35.95 -28.09 4.20
N ALA A 379 36.11 -26.90 4.78
CA ALA A 379 35.32 -25.72 4.40
C ALA A 379 35.46 -25.37 2.90
N ILE A 380 36.69 -25.42 2.37
CA ILE A 380 36.95 -25.18 0.93
C ILE A 380 36.20 -26.18 0.05
N ILE A 381 36.11 -27.46 0.43
CA ILE A 381 35.36 -28.48 -0.32
C ILE A 381 33.88 -28.08 -0.41
N TYR A 382 33.30 -27.63 0.69
CA TYR A 382 31.89 -27.24 0.74
C TYR A 382 31.61 -25.91 0.02
N PHE A 383 32.52 -24.93 0.08
CA PHE A 383 32.42 -23.74 -0.75
C PHE A 383 32.52 -24.08 -2.25
N LYS A 384 33.41 -24.99 -2.66
CA LYS A 384 33.48 -25.47 -4.05
C LYS A 384 32.18 -26.12 -4.50
N LYS A 385 31.56 -26.98 -3.67
CA LYS A 385 30.25 -27.57 -3.96
C LYS A 385 29.15 -26.51 -4.15
N ALA A 386 29.14 -25.46 -3.33
CA ALA A 386 28.22 -24.35 -3.51
C ALA A 386 28.43 -23.63 -4.86
N LEU A 387 29.70 -23.44 -5.26
CA LEU A 387 30.07 -22.80 -6.52
C LEU A 387 29.88 -23.68 -7.76
N GLU A 388 29.93 -25.00 -7.62
CA GLU A 388 29.57 -25.95 -8.69
C GLU A 388 28.07 -25.85 -9.05
N ILE A 389 27.24 -25.55 -8.05
CA ILE A 389 25.79 -25.37 -8.21
C ILE A 389 25.47 -23.95 -8.70
N GLN A 390 26.05 -22.93 -8.04
CA GLN A 390 25.87 -21.51 -8.36
C GLN A 390 27.23 -20.81 -8.49
N SER A 391 27.74 -20.74 -9.72
CA SER A 391 29.10 -20.28 -10.01
C SER A 391 29.39 -18.82 -9.68
N ASP A 392 28.37 -17.98 -9.59
CA ASP A 392 28.45 -16.55 -9.24
C ASP A 392 28.10 -16.28 -7.77
N TYR A 393 28.10 -17.30 -6.90
CA TYR A 393 27.77 -17.13 -5.49
C TYR A 393 28.91 -16.45 -4.69
N LEU A 394 28.94 -15.12 -4.75
CA LEU A 394 30.01 -14.29 -4.18
C LEU A 394 30.34 -14.58 -2.70
N PRO A 395 29.36 -14.78 -1.78
CA PRO A 395 29.66 -15.20 -0.41
C PRO A 395 30.52 -16.47 -0.32
N ALA A 396 30.21 -17.51 -1.10
CA ALA A 396 31.01 -18.74 -1.10
C ALA A 396 32.42 -18.48 -1.66
N THR A 397 32.52 -17.69 -2.74
CA THR A 397 33.80 -17.28 -3.34
C THR A 397 34.72 -16.55 -2.36
N PHE A 398 34.21 -15.55 -1.64
CA PHE A 398 35.01 -14.76 -0.71
C PHE A 398 35.42 -15.57 0.52
N ASN A 399 34.52 -16.37 1.09
CA ASN A 399 34.86 -17.23 2.24
C ASN A 399 35.86 -18.32 1.85
N MET A 400 35.79 -18.85 0.63
CA MET A 400 36.79 -19.76 0.11
C MET A 400 38.17 -19.09 -0.03
N ALA A 401 38.23 -17.87 -0.56
CA ALA A 401 39.49 -17.12 -0.68
C ALA A 401 40.12 -16.83 0.69
N ILE A 402 39.30 -16.49 1.70
CA ILE A 402 39.76 -16.31 3.09
C ILE A 402 40.32 -17.62 3.65
N ALA A 403 39.61 -18.74 3.49
CA ALA A 403 40.06 -20.05 3.94
C ALA A 403 41.39 -20.47 3.28
N LEU A 404 41.54 -20.23 1.98
CA LEU A 404 42.79 -20.46 1.25
C LEU A 404 43.93 -19.58 1.78
N GLY A 405 43.68 -18.29 2.02
CA GLY A 405 44.66 -17.37 2.58
C GLY A 405 45.11 -17.78 3.98
N ASP A 406 44.21 -18.25 4.83
CA ASP A 406 44.52 -18.75 6.16
C ASP A 406 45.36 -20.04 6.17
N LEU A 407 45.31 -20.80 5.08
CA LEU A 407 46.14 -21.99 4.85
C LEU A 407 47.44 -21.68 4.10
N GLY A 408 47.70 -20.40 3.78
CA GLY A 408 48.86 -19.97 3.01
C GLY A 408 48.78 -20.25 1.51
N ARG A 409 47.63 -20.72 1.00
CA ARG A 409 47.37 -21.02 -0.42
C ARG A 409 47.01 -19.74 -1.19
N TYR A 410 47.90 -18.75 -1.13
CA TYR A 410 47.63 -17.38 -1.60
C TYR A 410 47.38 -17.30 -3.11
N ASP A 411 48.08 -18.09 -3.92
CA ASP A 411 47.96 -18.04 -5.38
C ASP A 411 46.57 -18.53 -5.85
N GLU A 412 46.01 -19.55 -5.19
CA GLU A 412 44.65 -20.02 -5.46
C GLU A 412 43.60 -18.99 -5.03
N ALA A 413 43.80 -18.32 -3.88
CA ALA A 413 42.93 -17.26 -3.42
C ALA A 413 42.94 -16.06 -4.40
N GLU A 414 44.14 -15.71 -4.89
CA GLU A 414 44.37 -14.66 -5.86
C GLU A 414 43.66 -14.94 -7.20
N GLU A 415 43.80 -16.15 -7.75
CA GLU A 415 43.15 -16.56 -9.01
C GLU A 415 41.64 -16.41 -8.96
N ILE A 416 41.02 -16.91 -7.88
CA ILE A 416 39.57 -16.90 -7.72
C ILE A 416 39.04 -15.46 -7.61
N LEU A 417 39.70 -14.61 -6.82
CA LEU A 417 39.30 -13.21 -6.67
C LEU A 417 39.53 -12.40 -7.95
N TYR A 418 40.56 -12.71 -8.73
CA TYR A 418 40.75 -12.11 -10.04
C TYR A 418 39.66 -12.47 -11.04
N ASN A 419 39.17 -13.71 -11.01
CA ASN A 419 38.03 -14.11 -11.84
C ASN A 419 36.77 -13.31 -11.50
N VAL A 420 36.52 -13.01 -10.22
CA VAL A 420 35.42 -12.12 -9.82
C VAL A 420 35.60 -10.72 -10.41
N ILE A 421 36.79 -10.13 -10.27
CA ILE A 421 37.08 -8.78 -10.79
C ILE A 421 36.99 -8.71 -12.31
N LYS A 422 37.42 -9.77 -13.01
CA LYS A 422 37.34 -9.86 -14.46
C LYS A 422 35.89 -9.84 -14.95
N ASN A 423 34.99 -10.46 -14.21
CA ASN A 423 33.56 -10.47 -14.52
C ASN A 423 32.88 -9.16 -14.10
N ASP A 424 33.20 -8.64 -12.92
CA ASP A 424 32.69 -7.37 -12.42
C ASP A 424 33.74 -6.64 -11.56
N ALA A 425 34.30 -5.57 -12.14
CA ALA A 425 35.32 -4.74 -11.51
C ALA A 425 34.75 -3.71 -10.51
N SER A 426 33.44 -3.66 -10.29
CA SER A 426 32.81 -2.75 -9.32
C SER A 426 32.71 -3.35 -7.90
N ILE A 427 32.94 -4.66 -7.76
CA ILE A 427 32.80 -5.38 -6.48
C ILE A 427 33.97 -5.04 -5.55
N LEU A 428 33.75 -4.09 -4.63
CA LEU A 428 34.75 -3.62 -3.67
C LEU A 428 35.34 -4.73 -2.80
N GLN A 429 34.51 -5.69 -2.40
CA GLN A 429 34.91 -6.80 -1.53
C GLN A 429 36.00 -7.69 -2.17
N SER A 430 36.08 -7.76 -3.50
CA SER A 430 37.12 -8.50 -4.22
C SER A 430 38.49 -7.86 -4.04
N TYR A 431 38.57 -6.52 -4.15
CA TYR A 431 39.79 -5.76 -3.89
C TYR A 431 40.16 -5.77 -2.41
N GLU A 432 39.18 -5.70 -1.50
CA GLU A 432 39.41 -5.84 -0.06
C GLU A 432 40.06 -7.20 0.26
N SER A 433 39.47 -8.27 -0.26
CA SER A 433 39.96 -9.64 -0.06
C SER A 433 41.37 -9.82 -0.65
N LEU A 434 41.62 -9.35 -1.88
CA LEU A 434 42.97 -9.38 -2.47
C LEU A 434 43.97 -8.57 -1.66
N GLY A 435 43.58 -7.38 -1.17
CA GLY A 435 44.40 -6.55 -0.31
C GLY A 435 44.87 -7.28 0.95
N PHE A 436 43.95 -7.99 1.62
CA PHE A 436 44.28 -8.82 2.77
C PHE A 436 45.13 -10.04 2.44
N ILE A 437 44.88 -10.71 1.31
CA ILE A 437 45.69 -11.84 0.84
C ILE A 437 47.14 -11.38 0.57
N TYR A 438 47.33 -10.26 -0.13
CA TYR A 438 48.66 -9.71 -0.38
C TYR A 438 49.36 -9.22 0.89
N TYR A 439 48.61 -8.64 1.83
CA TYR A 439 49.14 -8.29 3.14
C TYR A 439 49.69 -9.52 3.88
N LYS A 440 48.91 -10.62 3.93
CA LYS A 440 49.35 -11.88 4.54
C LYS A 440 50.54 -12.53 3.80
N LYS A 441 50.62 -12.36 2.48
CA LYS A 441 51.75 -12.81 1.65
C LYS A 441 53.01 -11.94 1.83
N GLY A 442 52.92 -10.78 2.49
CA GLY A 442 54.00 -9.80 2.64
C GLY A 442 54.20 -8.88 1.42
N ASP A 443 53.35 -8.98 0.39
CA ASP A 443 53.39 -8.09 -0.77
C ASP A 443 52.61 -6.80 -0.50
N PHE A 444 53.21 -5.94 0.34
CA PHE A 444 52.59 -4.69 0.75
C PHE A 444 52.37 -3.71 -0.42
N LYS A 445 53.12 -3.84 -1.52
CA LYS A 445 52.95 -3.03 -2.73
C LYS A 445 51.63 -3.38 -3.43
N LYS A 446 51.36 -4.68 -3.64
CA LYS A 446 50.09 -5.12 -4.23
C LYS A 446 48.91 -4.94 -3.27
N ALA A 447 49.11 -5.11 -1.97
CA ALA A 447 48.08 -4.81 -0.97
C ALA A 447 47.63 -3.34 -1.05
N GLU A 448 48.58 -2.41 -1.07
CA GLU A 448 48.30 -0.97 -1.20
C GLU A 448 47.55 -0.65 -2.50
N LYS A 449 47.93 -1.26 -3.62
CA LYS A 449 47.26 -1.05 -4.91
C LYS A 449 45.77 -1.43 -4.84
N ASN A 450 45.44 -2.56 -4.22
CA ASN A 450 44.06 -3.00 -4.09
C ASN A 450 43.24 -2.11 -3.17
N PHE A 451 43.77 -1.71 -2.00
CA PHE A 451 43.05 -0.78 -1.12
C PHE A 451 42.86 0.62 -1.72
N LYS A 452 43.82 1.11 -2.52
CA LYS A 452 43.63 2.34 -3.31
C LYS A 452 42.52 2.20 -4.33
N LYS A 453 42.41 1.03 -4.97
CA LYS A 453 41.34 0.77 -5.95
C LYS A 453 39.94 0.87 -5.33
N ILE A 454 39.79 0.44 -4.06
CA ILE A 454 38.54 0.64 -3.31
C ILE A 454 38.23 2.13 -3.17
N LEU A 455 39.22 2.98 -2.86
CA LEU A 455 39.02 4.43 -2.73
C LEU A 455 38.78 5.16 -4.06
N GLU A 456 39.21 4.60 -5.18
CA GLU A 456 38.84 5.11 -6.51
C GLU A 456 37.35 4.89 -6.80
N LEU A 457 36.78 3.80 -6.28
CA LEU A 457 35.37 3.43 -6.48
C LEU A 457 34.45 4.01 -5.38
N ASP A 458 34.96 4.13 -4.15
CA ASP A 458 34.29 4.68 -2.98
C ASP A 458 35.28 5.55 -2.17
N PRO A 459 35.37 6.86 -2.46
CA PRO A 459 36.30 7.78 -1.80
C PRO A 459 36.12 7.90 -0.27
N ASP A 460 34.95 7.53 0.26
CA ASP A 460 34.62 7.63 1.69
C ASP A 460 34.76 6.32 2.46
N ASN A 461 35.27 5.28 1.81
CA ASN A 461 35.44 3.97 2.42
C ASN A 461 36.41 3.99 3.62
N LYS A 462 35.85 3.92 4.84
CA LYS A 462 36.64 3.99 6.08
C LYS A 462 37.57 2.78 6.25
N LYS A 463 37.16 1.59 5.81
CA LYS A 463 37.95 0.35 5.94
C LYS A 463 39.22 0.42 5.09
N ALA A 464 39.10 0.87 3.85
CA ALA A 464 40.25 1.04 2.96
C ALA A 464 41.23 2.10 3.47
N LYS A 465 40.73 3.24 4.00
CA LYS A 465 41.56 4.27 4.65
C LYS A 465 42.36 3.70 5.83
N ASN A 466 41.70 2.96 6.72
CA ASN A 466 42.35 2.31 7.87
C ASN A 466 43.41 1.28 7.42
N SER A 467 43.10 0.46 6.42
CA SER A 467 44.02 -0.57 5.91
C SER A 467 45.27 0.03 5.28
N LEU A 468 45.14 1.16 4.57
CA LEU A 468 46.26 1.93 4.06
C LEU A 468 47.11 2.58 5.17
N GLU A 469 46.49 3.03 6.26
CA GLU A 469 47.21 3.55 7.42
C GLU A 469 48.03 2.47 8.12
N ILE A 470 47.45 1.27 8.30
CA ILE A 470 48.16 0.10 8.85
C ILE A 470 49.38 -0.22 7.97
N LEU A 471 49.19 -0.34 6.65
CA LEU A 471 50.29 -0.56 5.71
C LEU A 471 51.40 0.50 5.79
N ARG A 472 51.05 1.76 6.02
CA ARG A 472 52.06 2.84 6.19
C ARG A 472 52.87 2.67 7.47
N LYS A 473 52.24 2.23 8.56
CA LYS A 473 52.92 1.96 9.84
C LYS A 473 53.87 0.76 9.74
N GLU A 474 53.46 -0.29 9.05
CA GLU A 474 54.33 -1.45 8.76
C GLU A 474 55.54 -1.03 7.91
N LYS A 475 55.34 -0.19 6.90
CA LYS A 475 56.43 0.39 6.09
C LYS A 475 57.39 1.24 6.91
N SER A 476 56.92 1.95 7.94
CA SER A 476 57.79 2.75 8.81
C SER A 476 58.57 1.94 9.86
N ASN A 477 58.17 0.69 10.13
CA ASN A 477 58.74 -0.15 11.19
C ASN A 477 59.85 -1.12 10.73
N GLY A 478 60.23 -1.13 9.44
CA GLY A 478 61.55 -1.66 9.02
C GLY A 478 61.61 -3.00 8.30
N GLU A 479 60.53 -3.52 7.70
CA GLU A 479 60.60 -4.70 6.80
C GLU A 479 60.65 -4.29 5.32
N TYR A 480 61.67 -3.51 4.95
CA TYR A 480 61.89 -3.09 3.57
C TYR A 480 63.30 -3.48 3.12
N ASN A 481 63.45 -4.70 2.60
CA ASN A 481 64.56 -5.03 1.70
C ASN A 481 64.01 -5.01 0.27
N ASP A 482 64.15 -3.87 -0.40
CA ASP A 482 64.03 -3.79 -1.86
C ASP A 482 65.26 -4.51 -2.46
N SER A 483 65.00 -5.59 -3.18
CA SER A 483 65.83 -6.07 -4.29
C SER A 483 64.93 -6.64 -5.36
#